data_AF-A0AAW5MHW2-F1
#
_entry.id   AF-A0AAW5MHW2-F1
#
_cell.length_a   1.000
_cell.length_b   1.000
_cell.length_c   1.000
_cell.angle_alpha   90.00
_cell.angle_beta   90.00
_cell.angle_gamma   90.00
#
_symmetry.space_group_name_H-M   'P 1'
#
loop_
_entity.id
_entity.type
_entity.pdbx_description
1 polymer ?
#
loop_
_entity_poly.entity_id
_entity_poly.type
_entity_poly.pdbx_seq_one_letter_code
_entity_poly.pdbx_strand_id
1 'polypeptide(L)' 'MIRTLLLTGAAIAAYALTQSHSLLPLLSLLALLSLWVVSEIGSFYRSLPPAVLDEQEYHHDF' A
#
# COMPACT_ATOMS: atom_id res chain seq x y z
N MET A 1 -6.23 10.65 0.52
CA MET A 1 -6.85 10.62 1.87
C MET A 1 -6.32 9.48 2.75
N ILE A 2 -6.01 8.28 2.22
CA ILE A 2 -5.46 7.17 3.02
C ILE A 2 -4.07 7.49 3.62
N ARG A 3 -3.20 8.21 2.87
CA ARG A 3 -1.86 8.61 3.30
C ARG A 3 -1.86 9.45 4.58
N THR A 4 -2.74 10.45 4.68
CA THR A 4 -2.84 11.30 5.86
C THR A 4 -3.32 10.54 7.08
N LEU A 5 -4.23 9.58 6.89
CA LEU A 5 -4.74 8.70 7.95
C LEU A 5 -3.64 7.75 8.48
N LEU A 6 -2.85 7.17 7.59
CA LEU A 6 -1.69 6.34 7.94
C LEU A 6 -0.63 7.14 8.72
N LEU A 7 -0.34 8.37 8.30
CA LEU A 7 0.62 9.24 8.97
C LEU A 7 0.16 9.66 10.37
N THR A 8 -1.13 9.98 10.55
CA THR A 8 -1.68 10.28 11.87
C THR A 8 -1.69 9.06 12.78
N GLY A 9 -2.08 7.88 12.25
CA GLY A 9 -1.99 6.61 12.98
C GLY A 9 -0.55 6.29 13.41
N ALA A 10 0.43 6.51 12.55
CA ALA A 10 1.84 6.30 12.85
C ALA A 10 2.35 7.28 13.93
N ALA A 11 1.94 8.56 13.86
CA ALA A 11 2.29 9.56 14.88
C ALA A 11 1.73 9.19 16.27
N ILE A 12 0.47 8.71 16.31
CA ILE A 12 -0.17 8.25 17.56
C ILE A 12 0.54 7.00 18.10
N ALA A 13 0.86 6.02 17.24
CA ALA A 13 1.56 4.82 17.66
C ALA A 13 3.00 5.15 18.15
N ALA A 14 3.71 6.06 17.49
CA ALA A 14 5.02 6.52 17.94
C ALA A 14 4.94 7.22 19.31
N TYR A 15 3.94 8.07 19.51
CA TYR A 15 3.71 8.72 20.81
C TYR A 15 3.33 7.72 21.91
N ALA A 16 2.54 6.71 21.59
CA ALA A 16 2.22 5.64 22.54
C ALA A 16 3.45 4.79 22.87
N LEU A 17 4.35 4.56 21.91
CA LEU A 17 5.60 3.83 22.12
C LEU A 17 6.53 4.55 23.10
N THR A 18 6.69 5.87 22.94
CA THR A 18 7.55 6.67 23.83
C THR A 18 7.06 6.69 25.28
N GLN A 19 5.74 6.65 25.49
CA GLN A 19 5.20 6.58 26.85
C GLN A 19 5.18 5.16 27.43
N SER A 20 4.79 4.16 26.65
CA SER A 20 4.44 2.85 27.20
C SER A 20 5.53 1.79 27.10
N HIS A 21 6.59 2.00 26.30
CA HIS A 21 7.65 1.00 26.03
C HIS A 21 7.11 -0.41 25.78
N SER A 22 5.91 -0.51 25.18
CA SER A 22 5.18 -1.75 25.01
C SER A 22 5.28 -2.24 23.57
N LEU A 23 4.93 -3.50 23.33
CA LEU A 23 4.98 -4.10 21.99
C LEU A 23 3.81 -3.68 21.09
N LEU A 24 2.68 -3.27 21.69
CA LEU A 24 1.44 -2.97 20.97
C LEU A 24 1.58 -1.80 19.97
N PRO A 25 2.27 -0.69 20.29
CA PRO A 25 2.54 0.39 19.35
C PRO A 25 3.48 -0.03 18.21
N LEU A 26 4.46 -0.90 18.47
CA LEU A 26 5.32 -1.48 17.43
C LEU A 26 4.54 -2.35 16.46
N LEU A 27 3.65 -3.20 16.97
CA LEU A 27 2.74 -4.02 16.15
C LEU A 27 1.79 -3.13 15.32
N SER A 28 1.30 -2.03 15.90
CA SER A 28 0.48 -1.05 15.18
C SER A 28 1.27 -0.37 14.06
N LEU A 29 2.52 0.05 14.30
CA LEU A 29 3.38 0.63 13.28
C LEU A 29 3.64 -0.37 12.14
N LEU A 30 3.93 -1.63 12.48
CA LEU A 30 4.12 -2.69 11.51
C LEU A 30 2.87 -2.89 10.63
N ALA A 31 1.69 -2.98 11.25
CA ALA A 31 0.42 -3.13 10.54
C ALA A 31 0.12 -1.95 9.60
N LEU A 32 0.34 -0.71 10.07
CA LEU A 32 0.18 0.49 9.25
C LEU A 32 1.14 0.49 8.05
N LEU A 33 2.38 0.05 8.25
CA LEU A 33 3.39 -0.03 7.21
C LEU A 33 3.06 -1.13 6.19
N SER A 34 2.61 -2.30 6.64
CA SER A 34 2.12 -3.36 5.75
C SER A 34 0.91 -2.90 4.93
N LEU A 35 -0.05 -2.22 5.55
CA LEU A 35 -1.23 -1.69 4.86
C LEU A 35 -0.84 -0.64 3.81
N TRP A 36 0.14 0.21 4.13
CA TRP A 36 0.67 1.18 3.18
C TRP A 36 1.30 0.49 1.96
N VAL A 37 2.17 -0.52 2.18
CA VAL A 37 2.82 -1.26 1.10
C VAL A 37 1.80 -1.94 0.17
N VAL A 38 0.80 -2.62 0.73
CA VAL A 38 -0.26 -3.27 -0.08
C VAL A 38 -1.06 -2.25 -0.88
N SER A 39 -1.37 -1.10 -0.28
CA SER A 39 -2.06 -0.02 -0.97
C SER A 39 -1.23 0.54 -2.13
N GLU A 40 0.08 0.71 -1.93
CA GLU A 40 0.99 1.23 -2.96
C GLU A 40 1.14 0.24 -4.12
N ILE A 41 1.32 -1.05 -3.81
CA ILE A 41 1.38 -2.13 -4.81
C ILE A 41 0.07 -2.19 -5.61
N GLY A 42 -1.08 -2.16 -4.94
CA GLY A 42 -2.37 -2.16 -5.64
C GLY A 42 -2.58 -0.93 -6.53
N SER A 43 -2.10 0.24 -6.08
CA SER A 43 -2.09 1.45 -6.90
C SER A 43 -1.18 1.31 -8.11
N PHE A 44 0.01 0.75 -7.92
CA PHE A 44 0.98 0.49 -8.98
C PHE A 44 0.40 -0.44 -10.06
N TYR A 45 -0.22 -1.55 -9.67
CA TYR A 45 -0.91 -2.47 -10.57
C TYR A 45 -2.04 -1.83 -11.37
N ARG A 46 -2.77 -0.87 -10.80
CA ARG A 46 -3.81 -0.13 -11.54
C ARG A 46 -3.23 0.94 -12.48
N SER A 47 -2.06 1.47 -12.16
CA SER A 47 -1.38 2.46 -12.98
C SER A 47 -0.53 1.85 -14.10
N LEU A 48 -0.24 0.55 -14.00
CA LEU A 48 0.39 -0.18 -15.09
C LEU A 48 -0.54 -0.09 -16.32
N PRO A 49 -0.01 0.28 -17.49
CA PRO A 49 -0.79 0.18 -18.71
C PRO A 49 -1.32 -1.25 -18.83
N PRO A 50 -2.54 -1.44 -19.35
CA PRO A 50 -3.08 -2.78 -19.54
C PRO A 50 -2.01 -3.59 -20.25
N ALA A 51 -1.64 -4.74 -19.67
CA ALA A 51 -0.82 -5.69 -20.39
C ALA A 51 -1.58 -5.94 -21.69
N VAL A 52 -1.04 -5.43 -22.79
CA VAL A 52 -1.49 -5.78 -24.12
C VAL A 52 -1.25 -7.28 -24.15
N LEU A 53 -2.28 -8.05 -23.83
CA LEU A 53 -2.36 -9.42 -24.29
C LEU A 53 -2.14 -9.26 -25.79
N ASP A 54 -1.05 -9.86 -26.25
CA ASP A 54 -0.58 -9.92 -27.63
C ASP A 54 -1.59 -10.71 -28.50
N GLU A 55 -2.88 -10.46 -28.29
CA GLU A 55 -4.03 -11.08 -28.95
C GLU A 55 -4.62 -10.16 -30.03
N GLN A 56 -3.93 -9.05 -30.36
CA GLN A 56 -4.43 -8.06 -31.32
C GLN A 56 -3.72 -8.01 -32.67
N GLU A 57 -2.95 -9.03 -33.05
CA GLU A 57 -2.44 -9.11 -34.43
C GLU A 57 -2.51 -10.53 -35.02
N TYR A 58 -3.68 -11.17 -34.88
CA TYR A 58 -4.13 -12.10 -35.92
C TYR A 58 -4.89 -11.30 -36.99
N HIS A 59 -4.14 -10.53 -37.78
CA HIS A 59 -4.65 -10.02 -39.04
C HIS A 59 -4.87 -11.22 -39.97
N HIS A 60 -6.09 -11.73 -39.97
CA HIS A 60 -6.56 -12.64 -40.98
C HIS A 60 -6.82 -11.83 -42.24
N ASP A 61 -5.77 -11.57 -43.01
CA ASP A 61 -5.89 -11.01 -44.35
C ASP A 61 -6.51 -12.09 -45.25
N PHE A 62 -7.83 -12.00 -45.46
CA PHE A 62 -8.57 -12.63 -46.55
C PHE A 62 -8.89 -11.58 -47.62
#